data_AF-A0A528EEB6-F1
#
_entry.id   AF-A0A528EEB6-F1
#
_cell.length_a   1.000
_cell.length_b   1.000
_cell.length_c   1.000
_cell.angle_alpha   90.00
_cell.angle_beta   90.00
_cell.angle_gamma   90.00
#
_symmetry.space_group_name_H-M   'P 1'
#
loop_
_entity.id
_entity.type
_entity.pdbx_description
1 polymer ?
#
loop_
_entity_poly.entity_id
_entity_poly.type
_entity_poly.pdbx_seq_one_letter_code
_entity_poly.pdbx_strand_id
1 'polypeptide(L)'
;MIVQTCINGARSADFHPQLPLDPGAMARDGAACVAAGATELHVHARGLDGRESLAPEAIDRTVLALRRACPGTLIGVSTGAWIENDDERTLAAIASWSELPDYASV
;
A
#
# COMPACT_ATOMS: atom_id res chain seq x y z
N MET A 1 -7.63 -17.00 13.10
CA MET A 1 -7.49 -16.91 11.63
C MET A 1 -7.34 -15.43 11.30
N ILE A 2 -6.34 -15.07 10.50
CA ILE A 2 -6.12 -13.69 10.04
C ILE A 2 -6.80 -13.55 8.67
N VAL A 3 -7.54 -12.47 8.46
CA VAL A 3 -8.13 -12.12 7.16
C VAL A 3 -7.44 -10.87 6.65
N GLN A 4 -6.73 -11.01 5.53
CA GLN A 4 -6.05 -9.92 4.84
C GLN A 4 -6.92 -9.42 3.68
N THR A 5 -7.10 -8.10 3.59
CA THR A 5 -7.72 -7.48 2.41
C THR A 5 -6.68 -6.81 1.53
N CYS A 6 -6.68 -7.14 0.25
CA CYS A 6 -5.90 -6.45 -0.78
C CYS A 6 -6.79 -5.41 -1.46
N ILE A 7 -6.63 -4.13 -1.11
CA ILE A 7 -7.65 -3.11 -1.42
C ILE A 7 -7.54 -2.49 -2.83
N ASN A 8 -6.39 -2.61 -3.50
CA ASN A 8 -6.23 -2.11 -4.88
C ASN A 8 -5.51 -3.07 -5.83
N GLY A 9 -4.45 -3.73 -5.39
CA GLY A 9 -3.68 -4.62 -6.25
C GLY A 9 -2.91 -3.89 -7.36
N ALA A 10 -2.22 -4.70 -8.19
CA ALA A 10 -1.59 -4.25 -9.43
C ALA A 10 -2.64 -4.07 -10.54
N ARG A 11 -3.54 -3.10 -10.34
CA ARG A 11 -4.63 -2.76 -11.28
C ARG A 11 -4.42 -1.37 -11.85
N SER A 12 -4.75 -1.17 -13.11
CA SER A 12 -4.76 0.16 -13.74
C SER A 12 -5.96 0.98 -13.24
N ALA A 13 -5.87 2.31 -13.37
CA ALA A 13 -6.91 3.23 -12.88
C ALA A 13 -8.28 3.02 -13.55
N ASP A 14 -8.31 2.46 -14.75
CA ASP A 14 -9.52 2.14 -15.52
C ASP A 14 -10.14 0.77 -15.16
N PHE A 15 -9.51 0.00 -14.28
CA PHE A 15 -10.00 -1.33 -13.89
C PHE A 15 -11.37 -1.26 -13.17
N HIS A 16 -11.57 -0.27 -12.31
CA HIS A 16 -12.83 -0.05 -11.60
C HIS A 16 -12.95 1.42 -11.15
N PRO A 17 -14.12 2.07 -11.28
CA PRO A 17 -14.29 3.49 -10.93
C PRO A 17 -14.08 3.80 -9.44
N GLN A 18 -14.17 2.78 -8.57
CA GLN A 18 -13.93 2.92 -7.13
C GLN A 18 -12.59 2.33 -6.68
N LEU A 19 -11.67 2.00 -7.60
CA LEU A 19 -10.35 1.52 -7.22
C LEU A 19 -9.61 2.61 -6.41
N PRO A 20 -9.13 2.34 -5.17
CA PRO A 20 -8.40 3.35 -4.42
C PRO A 20 -6.99 3.53 -4.99
N LEU A 21 -6.71 4.75 -5.46
CA LEU A 21 -5.47 5.10 -6.17
C LEU A 21 -4.58 6.07 -5.40
N ASP A 22 -5.10 6.74 -4.37
CA ASP A 22 -4.36 7.67 -3.53
C ASP A 22 -4.40 7.25 -2.04
N PRO A 23 -3.45 7.73 -1.21
CA PRO A 23 -3.39 7.37 0.21
C PRO A 23 -4.68 7.61 0.99
N GLY A 24 -5.41 8.69 0.67
CA GLY A 24 -6.67 9.01 1.34
C GLY A 24 -7.78 8.04 0.96
N ALA A 25 -7.87 7.66 -0.31
CA ALA A 25 -8.79 6.61 -0.77
C ALA A 25 -8.46 5.25 -0.15
N MET A 26 -7.18 4.86 -0.15
CA MET A 26 -6.73 3.62 0.47
C MET A 26 -7.03 3.59 1.98
N ALA A 27 -6.85 4.71 2.68
CA ALA A 27 -7.18 4.84 4.09
C ALA A 27 -8.68 4.69 4.38
N ARG A 28 -9.55 5.31 3.57
CA ARG A 28 -11.01 5.17 3.70
C ARG A 28 -11.46 3.73 3.47
N ASP A 29 -11.00 3.12 2.39
CA ASP A 29 -11.39 1.76 2.03
C ASP A 29 -10.82 0.74 3.00
N GLY A 30 -9.56 0.92 3.41
CA GLY A 30 -8.92 0.12 4.45
C GLY A 30 -9.70 0.12 5.76
N ALA A 31 -10.15 1.30 6.23
CA ALA A 31 -10.97 1.41 7.43
C ALA A 31 -12.31 0.68 7.30
N ALA A 32 -12.94 0.74 6.11
CA ALA A 32 -14.15 -0.01 5.84
C ALA A 32 -13.92 -1.53 5.86
N CYS A 33 -12.80 -2.00 5.31
CA CYS A 33 -12.42 -3.42 5.36
C CYS A 33 -12.16 -3.89 6.78
N VAL A 34 -11.46 -3.10 7.60
CA VAL A 34 -11.21 -3.41 9.02
C VAL A 34 -12.52 -3.46 9.81
N ALA A 35 -13.42 -2.50 9.59
CA ALA A 35 -14.75 -2.50 10.20
C ALA A 35 -15.58 -3.74 9.80
N ALA A 36 -15.34 -4.29 8.61
CA ALA A 36 -15.96 -5.52 8.14
C ALA A 36 -15.28 -6.80 8.66
N GLY A 37 -14.19 -6.70 9.43
CA GLY A 37 -13.51 -7.81 10.09
C GLY A 37 -12.15 -8.19 9.52
N ALA A 38 -11.59 -7.42 8.58
CA ALA A 38 -10.20 -7.60 8.17
C ALA A 38 -9.26 -7.28 9.33
N THR A 39 -8.24 -8.11 9.51
CA THR A 39 -7.20 -7.93 10.55
C THR A 39 -5.90 -7.39 9.97
N GLU A 40 -5.82 -7.30 8.63
CA GLU A 40 -4.62 -6.94 7.90
C GLU A 40 -4.99 -6.32 6.55
N LEU A 41 -4.20 -5.34 6.12
CA LEU A 41 -4.35 -4.64 4.85
C LEU A 41 -3.10 -4.82 4.01
N HIS A 42 -3.27 -5.13 2.73
CA HIS A 42 -2.22 -5.14 1.73
C HIS A 42 -2.49 -4.12 0.64
N VAL A 43 -1.51 -3.29 0.35
CA VAL A 43 -1.65 -2.18 -0.59
C VAL A 43 -0.53 -2.10 -1.61
N HIS A 44 -0.87 -1.59 -2.78
CA HIS A 44 0.08 -1.16 -3.79
C HIS A 44 0.15 0.38 -3.74
N ALA A 45 1.19 0.92 -3.11
CA ALA A 45 1.37 2.36 -3.00
C ALA A 45 1.63 2.99 -4.38
N ARG A 46 1.19 4.23 -4.56
CA ARG A 46 1.27 4.93 -5.85
C ARG A 46 1.92 6.30 -5.73
N GLY A 47 2.70 6.63 -6.75
CA GLY A 47 3.24 7.97 -6.96
C GLY A 47 2.15 8.97 -7.35
N LEU A 48 2.54 10.25 -7.46
CA LEU A 48 1.64 11.31 -7.94
C LEU A 48 1.22 11.14 -9.41
N ASP A 49 1.97 10.34 -10.16
CA ASP A 49 1.66 9.92 -11.54
C ASP A 49 0.64 8.78 -11.60
N GLY A 50 0.17 8.28 -10.45
CA GLY A 50 -0.78 7.18 -10.34
C GLY A 50 -0.19 5.79 -10.63
N ARG A 51 1.12 5.70 -10.90
CA ARG A 51 1.80 4.41 -11.07
C ARG A 51 2.17 3.84 -9.71
N GLU A 52 2.28 2.51 -9.65
CA GLU A 52 2.87 1.86 -8.47
C GLU A 52 4.29 2.40 -8.27
N SER A 53 4.69 2.62 -7.02
CA SER A 53 6.00 3.17 -6.70
C SER A 53 6.47 2.74 -5.31
N LEU A 54 7.76 2.41 -5.21
CA LEU A 54 8.42 2.14 -3.93
C LEU A 54 9.14 3.38 -3.37
N ALA A 55 9.06 4.53 -4.05
CA ALA A 55 9.66 5.76 -3.57
C ALA A 55 9.19 6.10 -2.14
N PRO A 56 10.08 6.59 -1.26
CA PRO A 56 9.74 6.84 0.14
C PRO A 56 8.55 7.80 0.25
N GLU A 57 8.41 8.79 -0.63
CA GLU A 57 7.27 9.70 -0.62
C GLU A 57 5.93 9.00 -0.92
N ALA A 58 5.92 7.94 -1.72
CA ALA A 58 4.71 7.16 -2.01
C ALA A 58 4.37 6.21 -0.86
N ILE A 59 5.38 5.47 -0.38
CA ILE A 59 5.23 4.49 0.69
C ILE A 59 4.87 5.19 2.00
N ASP A 60 5.66 6.18 2.42
CA ASP A 60 5.51 6.79 3.74
C ASP A 60 4.14 7.46 3.89
N ARG A 61 3.69 8.19 2.87
CA ARG A 61 2.37 8.82 2.88
C ARG A 61 1.25 7.79 2.94
N THR A 62 1.39 6.66 2.24
CA THR A 62 0.38 5.60 2.21
C THR A 62 0.30 4.89 3.55
N VAL A 63 1.44 4.46 4.09
CA VAL A 63 1.51 3.76 5.39
C VAL A 63 1.02 4.67 6.52
N LEU A 64 1.44 5.93 6.55
CA LEU A 64 1.00 6.89 7.56
C LEU A 64 -0.52 7.13 7.51
N ALA A 65 -1.10 7.25 6.32
CA ALA A 65 -2.54 7.42 6.14
C ALA A 65 -3.32 6.20 6.66
N LEU A 66 -2.86 4.99 6.32
CA LEU A 66 -3.45 3.74 6.80
C LEU A 66 -3.33 3.59 8.31
N ARG A 67 -2.17 3.86 8.91
CA ARG A 67 -1.97 3.78 10.38
C ARG A 67 -2.90 4.72 11.13
N ARG A 68 -3.12 5.94 10.60
CA ARG A 68 -4.04 6.91 11.20
C ARG A 68 -5.50 6.47 11.10
N ALA A 69 -5.90 5.88 9.97
CA ALA A 69 -7.29 5.46 9.73
C ALA A 69 -7.62 4.10 10.36
N CYS A 70 -6.63 3.21 10.50
CA CYS A 70 -6.78 1.84 10.97
C CYS A 70 -5.82 1.52 12.13
N PRO A 71 -5.93 2.17 13.31
CA PRO A 71 -5.00 1.94 14.41
C PRO A 71 -4.96 0.47 14.83
N GLY A 72 -3.76 -0.10 14.97
CA GLY A 72 -3.55 -1.49 15.39
C GLY A 72 -3.76 -2.56 14.32
N THR A 73 -4.05 -2.17 13.07
CA THR A 73 -4.14 -3.10 11.93
C THR A 73 -2.76 -3.32 11.30
N LEU A 74 -2.45 -4.57 10.92
CA LEU A 74 -1.22 -4.90 10.20
C LEU A 74 -1.27 -4.34 8.77
N ILE A 75 -0.21 -3.70 8.33
CA ILE A 75 -0.09 -3.07 7.01
C ILE A 75 1.06 -3.69 6.24
N GLY A 76 0.74 -4.27 5.09
CA GLY A 76 1.69 -4.77 4.10
C GLY A 76 1.71 -3.94 2.84
N VAL A 77 2.89 -3.84 2.23
CA VAL A 77 3.05 -3.22 0.91
C VAL A 77 3.57 -4.22 -0.12
N SER A 78 3.13 -4.06 -1.37
CA SER A 78 3.72 -4.78 -2.49
C SER A 78 5.10 -4.22 -2.84
N THR A 79 5.99 -5.12 -3.22
CA THR A 79 7.34 -4.88 -3.76
C THR A 79 7.51 -5.61 -5.10
N GLY A 80 6.40 -5.81 -5.82
CA GLY A 80 6.37 -6.57 -7.06
C GLY A 80 7.47 -6.15 -8.03
N ALA A 81 8.15 -7.12 -8.63
CA ALA A 81 9.34 -6.88 -9.45
C ALA A 81 9.12 -5.85 -10.58
N TRP A 82 7.88 -5.67 -11.05
CA TRP A 82 7.54 -4.71 -12.11
C TRP A 82 7.53 -3.24 -11.66
N ILE A 83 7.50 -2.95 -10.35
CA ILE A 83 7.31 -1.59 -9.83
C ILE A 83 8.54 -0.74 -10.17
N GLU A 84 9.70 -1.13 -9.65
CA GLU A 84 10.97 -0.47 -9.98
C GLU A 84 11.66 -1.14 -11.18
N ASN A 85 11.36 -2.42 -11.44
CA ASN A 85 11.96 -3.24 -12.50
C ASN A 85 13.49 -3.27 -12.45
N ASP A 86 14.03 -3.20 -11.24
CA ASP A 86 15.46 -3.16 -10.92
C ASP A 86 15.65 -3.49 -9.43
N ASP A 87 16.47 -4.49 -9.14
CA ASP A 87 16.67 -5.00 -7.78
C ASP A 87 17.44 -4.02 -6.90
N GLU A 88 18.44 -3.32 -7.44
CA GLU A 88 19.23 -2.33 -6.70
C GLU A 88 18.37 -1.13 -6.33
N ARG A 89 17.52 -0.66 -7.27
CA ARG A 89 16.56 0.41 -7.00
C ARG A 89 15.51 -0.01 -5.99
N THR A 90 15.03 -1.25 -6.06
CA THR A 90 14.08 -1.80 -5.08
C THR A 90 14.69 -1.77 -3.68
N LEU A 91 15.91 -2.29 -3.51
CA LEU A 91 16.61 -2.30 -2.23
C LEU A 91 16.91 -0.87 -1.72
N ALA A 92 17.36 0.02 -2.60
CA ALA A 92 17.65 1.41 -2.25
C ALA A 92 16.37 2.15 -1.79
N ALA A 93 15.25 1.93 -2.47
CA ALA A 93 13.97 2.50 -2.09
C ALA A 93 13.51 1.99 -0.72
N ILE A 94 13.51 0.67 -0.51
CA ILE A 94 13.16 0.04 0.79
C ILE A 94 14.03 0.59 1.92
N ALA A 95 15.33 0.76 1.69
CA ALA A 95 16.26 1.30 2.70
C ALA A 95 16.00 2.78 3.04
N SER A 96 15.21 3.51 2.23
CA SER A 96 14.91 4.93 2.41
C SER A 96 13.57 5.21 3.08
N TRP A 97 12.75 4.19 3.34
CA TRP A 97 11.44 4.36 3.99
C TRP A 97 11.59 4.82 5.44
N SER A 98 10.74 5.77 5.83
CA SER A 98 10.70 6.30 7.21
C SER A 98 9.49 5.79 7.97
N GLU A 99 8.35 5.67 7.30
CA GLU A 99 7.13 5.10 7.87
C GLU A 99 7.03 3.64 7.46
N LEU A 100 7.51 2.76 8.34
CA LEU A 100 7.67 1.35 8.00
C LEU A 100 6.33 0.61 7.99
N PRO A 101 6.04 -0.18 6.95
CA PRO A 101 4.97 -1.18 6.99
C PRO A 101 5.37 -2.31 7.95
N ASP A 102 4.40 -3.12 8.35
CA ASP A 102 4.65 -4.28 9.23
C ASP A 102 5.30 -5.44 8.44
N TYR A 103 5.12 -5.47 7.12
CA TYR A 103 5.84 -6.35 6.20
C TYR A 103 5.85 -5.82 4.76
N ALA A 104 6.69 -6.42 3.93
CA ALA A 104 6.73 -6.21 2.49
C ALA A 104 6.78 -7.58 1.79
N SER A 105 6.25 -7.67 0.57
CA SER A 105 6.30 -8.91 -0.22
C SER A 105 7.74 -9.28 -0.64
N VAL A 106 7.94 -10.56 -0.99
CA VAL A 106 9.17 -11.10 -1.62
C VAL A 106 8.81 -12.11 -2.70
#